data_AF-A0AAW1VG70-F1
#
_entry.id   AF-A0AAW1VG70-F1
#
_cell.length_a   1.000
_cell.length_b   1.000
_cell.length_c   1.000
_cell.angle_alpha   90.00
_cell.angle_beta   90.00
_cell.angle_gamma   90.00
#
_symmetry.space_group_name_H-M   'P 1'
#
loop_
_entity.id
_entity.type
_entity.pdbx_description
1 polymer ?
#
loop_
_entity_poly.entity_id
_entity_poly.type
_entity_poly.pdbx_seq_one_letter_code
_entity_poly.pdbx_strand_id
1 'polypeptide(L)'
;MVLKMNSKVYKWCGVPQCANTSIKTPNKLFVFVPKNKTTRNKWLQLARRDSNAILSSTVLYFCEDHFDLPNDMDNYMEYHLMGSVSKIRMKPGCMPTKFQCQPDRRKRTSDATERPYILKKQRKTLIGECLKDLEEIGTKHVELEEVSCGSSCRYLFVIQIYSTSL
;
A
#
# COMPACT_ATOMS: atom_id res chain seq x y z
N MET A 1 32.05 -7.92 26.25
CA MET A 1 30.96 -8.93 26.18
C MET A 1 29.83 -8.46 27.08
N VAL A 2 28.70 -8.00 26.53
CA VAL A 2 27.55 -7.58 27.35
C VAL A 2 26.66 -8.81 27.56
N LEU A 3 26.63 -9.34 28.78
CA LEU A 3 25.77 -10.45 29.18
C LEU A 3 24.32 -9.95 29.23
N LYS A 4 23.53 -10.29 28.22
CA LYS A 4 22.07 -10.06 28.17
C LYS A 4 21.37 -10.96 29.19
N MET A 5 21.19 -10.47 30.41
CA MET A 5 20.27 -11.06 31.38
C MET A 5 18.84 -10.67 31.02
N ASN A 6 18.09 -11.60 30.41
CA ASN A 6 16.64 -11.56 30.40
C ASN A 6 16.19 -12.82 31.14
N SER A 7 15.36 -12.71 32.18
CA SER A 7 14.71 -13.87 32.78
C SER A 7 13.94 -14.58 31.66
N LYS A 8 14.45 -15.75 31.22
CA LYS A 8 14.02 -16.39 29.97
C LYS A 8 12.68 -17.11 30.17
N VAL A 9 11.62 -16.35 30.40
CA VAL A 9 10.27 -16.84 30.13
C VAL A 9 10.27 -17.31 28.67
N TYR A 10 9.86 -18.55 28.46
CA TYR A 10 9.77 -19.12 27.12
C TYR A 10 8.74 -18.33 26.30
N LYS A 11 9.19 -17.74 25.18
CA LYS A 11 8.34 -17.00 24.24
C LYS A 11 8.35 -17.73 22.91
N TRP A 12 7.19 -17.81 22.29
CA TRP A 12 7.02 -18.39 20.96
C TRP A 12 6.19 -17.44 20.11
N CYS A 13 6.49 -17.36 18.82
CA CYS A 13 5.74 -16.50 17.92
C CYS A 13 4.34 -17.09 17.69
N GLY A 14 3.32 -16.29 17.97
CA GLY A 14 1.91 -16.62 17.74
C GLY A 14 1.48 -16.50 16.28
N VAL A 15 2.36 -16.25 15.32
CA VAL A 15 2.01 -16.26 13.89
C VAL A 15 2.08 -17.70 13.37
N PRO A 16 1.01 -18.23 12.74
CA PRO A 16 1.04 -19.56 12.11
C PRO A 16 2.22 -19.69 11.15
N GLN A 17 2.87 -20.86 11.17
CA GLN A 17 4.04 -21.21 10.35
C GLN A 17 5.33 -20.40 10.66
N CYS A 18 5.30 -19.52 11.66
CA CYS A 18 6.52 -18.90 12.17
C CYS A 18 7.16 -19.81 13.23
N ALA A 19 8.40 -20.23 13.00
CA ALA A 19 9.14 -21.14 13.90
C ALA A 19 10.00 -20.43 14.95
N ASN A 20 9.94 -19.09 15.01
CA ASN A 20 10.76 -18.29 15.92
C ASN A 20 10.32 -18.47 17.38
N THR A 21 11.28 -18.77 18.25
CA THR A 21 11.10 -18.88 19.71
C THR A 21 12.26 -18.20 20.43
N SER A 22 12.10 -17.86 21.71
CA SER A 22 13.18 -17.28 22.51
C SER A 22 14.37 -18.22 22.72
N ILE A 23 14.21 -19.52 22.40
CA ILE A 23 15.29 -20.51 22.42
C ILE A 23 15.99 -20.57 21.07
N LYS A 24 15.25 -20.71 19.96
CA LYS A 24 15.82 -20.83 18.61
C LYS A 24 16.40 -19.51 18.10
N THR A 25 15.77 -18.40 18.47
CA THR A 25 16.14 -17.05 18.03
C THR A 25 16.26 -16.12 19.24
N PRO A 26 17.29 -16.29 20.09
CA PRO A 26 17.41 -15.60 21.37
C PRO A 26 17.66 -14.09 21.24
N ASN A 27 18.12 -13.64 20.07
CA ASN A 27 18.41 -12.23 19.80
C ASN A 27 17.22 -11.47 19.21
N LYS A 28 16.16 -12.16 18.78
CA LYS A 28 14.98 -11.52 18.19
C LYS A 28 14.08 -10.93 19.26
N LEU A 29 13.47 -9.79 18.96
CA LEU A 29 12.41 -9.25 19.81
C LEU A 29 11.11 -10.04 19.65
N PHE A 30 10.38 -10.14 20.77
CA PHE A 30 9.05 -10.71 20.86
C PHE A 30 8.11 -9.64 21.39
N VAL A 31 7.36 -9.01 20.48
CA VAL A 31 6.41 -7.93 20.76
C VAL A 31 5.13 -8.54 21.34
N PHE A 32 4.69 -8.03 22.48
CA PHE A 32 3.46 -8.48 23.13
C PHE A 32 2.23 -8.07 22.32
N VAL A 33 1.31 -9.00 22.07
CA VAL A 33 0.04 -8.71 21.40
C VAL A 33 -0.86 -7.91 22.34
N PRO A 34 -1.35 -6.70 21.95
CA PRO A 34 -2.16 -5.86 22.82
C PRO A 34 -3.37 -6.59 23.45
N LYS A 35 -3.75 -6.19 24.67
CA LYS A 35 -4.95 -6.74 25.36
C LYS A 35 -6.26 -6.10 24.91
N ASN A 36 -6.20 -4.91 24.31
CA ASN A 36 -7.39 -4.24 23.79
C ASN A 36 -8.06 -5.15 22.72
N LYS A 37 -9.33 -5.51 22.95
CA LYS A 37 -10.06 -6.50 22.13
C LYS A 37 -10.03 -6.16 20.64
N THR A 38 -10.24 -4.90 20.28
CA THR A 38 -10.29 -4.45 18.89
C THR A 38 -8.92 -4.60 18.21
N THR A 39 -7.86 -4.10 18.83
CA THR A 39 -6.50 -4.22 18.27
C THR A 39 -6.02 -5.67 18.24
N ARG A 40 -6.29 -6.42 19.31
CA ARG A 40 -5.95 -7.85 19.42
C ARG A 40 -6.60 -8.64 18.30
N ASN A 41 -7.90 -8.48 18.09
CA ASN A 41 -8.63 -9.20 17.05
C ASN A 41 -8.09 -8.87 15.66
N LYS A 42 -7.77 -7.60 15.40
CA LYS A 42 -7.12 -7.19 14.13
C LYS A 42 -5.75 -7.87 13.95
N TRP A 43 -4.91 -7.90 14.97
CA TRP A 43 -3.60 -8.59 14.91
C TRP A 43 -3.75 -10.09 14.62
N LEU A 44 -4.69 -10.75 15.30
CA LEU A 44 -4.95 -12.18 15.10
C LEU A 44 -5.49 -12.46 13.68
N GLN A 45 -6.45 -11.65 13.21
CA GLN A 45 -6.99 -11.75 11.85
C GLN A 45 -5.91 -11.53 10.80
N LEU A 46 -5.05 -10.51 10.96
CA LEU A 46 -3.91 -10.27 10.07
C LEU A 46 -2.96 -11.45 10.04
N ALA A 47 -2.74 -12.13 11.17
CA ALA A 47 -1.94 -13.35 11.25
C ALA A 47 -2.68 -14.62 10.78
N ARG A 48 -3.95 -14.53 10.34
CA ARG A 48 -4.82 -15.67 10.01
C ARG A 48 -5.06 -16.62 11.18
N ARG A 49 -5.19 -16.08 12.38
CA ARG A 49 -5.69 -16.80 13.55
C ARG A 49 -7.14 -16.41 13.83
N ASP A 50 -7.94 -17.40 14.21
CA ASP A 50 -9.28 -17.14 14.71
C ASP A 50 -9.20 -16.41 16.05
N SER A 51 -9.87 -15.26 16.13
CA SER A 51 -9.95 -14.47 17.35
C SER A 51 -10.86 -15.10 18.41
N ASN A 52 -11.81 -15.95 18.00
CA ASN A 52 -12.74 -16.60 18.93
C ASN A 52 -12.13 -17.83 19.60
N ALA A 53 -11.25 -18.55 18.89
CA ALA A 53 -10.49 -19.67 19.44
C ALA A 53 -9.43 -19.27 20.50
N ILE A 54 -9.11 -17.98 20.62
CA ILE A 54 -8.06 -17.48 21.51
C ILE A 54 -8.68 -16.60 22.60
N LEU A 55 -8.53 -17.04 23.86
CA LEU A 55 -8.95 -16.25 25.00
C LEU A 55 -8.23 -14.90 25.04
N SER A 56 -8.95 -13.85 25.45
CA SER A 56 -8.41 -12.49 25.58
C SER A 56 -7.31 -12.39 26.64
N SER A 57 -7.33 -13.28 27.64
CA SER A 57 -6.35 -13.38 28.73
C SER A 57 -5.03 -14.02 28.30
N THR A 58 -5.01 -14.80 27.21
CA THR A 58 -3.81 -15.52 26.77
C THR A 58 -2.70 -14.54 26.38
N VAL A 59 -1.53 -14.73 26.98
CA VAL A 59 -0.31 -14.01 26.62
C VAL A 59 0.19 -14.52 25.27
N LEU A 60 0.26 -13.63 24.29
CA LEU A 60 0.74 -13.92 22.94
C LEU A 60 1.82 -12.92 22.55
N TYR A 61 2.75 -13.38 21.71
CA TYR A 61 3.84 -12.55 21.18
C TYR A 61 3.97 -12.75 19.69
N PHE A 62 4.26 -11.68 18.95
CA PHE A 62 4.74 -11.76 17.56
C PHE A 62 6.22 -11.35 17.53
N CYS A 63 7.06 -12.12 16.83
CA CYS A 63 8.47 -11.75 16.69
C CYS A 63 8.66 -10.54 15.78
N GLU A 64 9.83 -9.90 15.88
CA GLU A 64 10.18 -8.70 15.10
C GLU A 64 10.04 -8.82 13.58
N ASP A 65 10.21 -10.02 13.00
CA ASP A 65 10.09 -10.27 11.56
C ASP A 65 8.73 -9.85 10.97
N HIS A 66 7.71 -9.68 11.83
CA HIS A 66 6.35 -9.30 11.42
C HIS A 66 6.12 -7.78 11.35
N PHE A 67 7.11 -6.98 11.77
CA PHE A 67 7.02 -5.53 11.90
C PHE A 67 8.12 -4.83 11.09
N ASP A 68 7.95 -3.53 10.93
CA ASP A 68 8.98 -2.63 10.44
C ASP A 68 9.52 -1.79 11.58
N LEU A 69 10.30 -2.41 12.47
CA LEU A 69 10.75 -1.81 13.74
C LEU A 69 11.26 -0.36 13.65
N PRO A 70 12.06 0.05 12.64
CA PRO A 70 12.50 1.45 12.53
C PRO A 70 11.33 2.44 12.45
N ASN A 71 10.25 2.04 11.78
CA ASN A 71 9.07 2.87 11.58
C ASN A 71 7.98 2.61 12.62
N ASP A 72 7.91 1.40 13.17
CA ASP A 72 6.81 0.89 14.00
C ASP A 72 7.07 1.00 15.51
N MET A 73 8.32 1.06 15.95
CA MET A 73 8.70 1.03 17.36
C MET A 73 9.11 2.43 17.85
N ASP A 74 8.55 2.88 18.97
CA ASP A 74 8.85 4.20 19.55
C ASP A 74 10.29 4.28 20.06
N ASN A 75 10.74 3.25 20.78
CA ASN A 75 12.09 3.18 21.34
C ASN A 75 13.04 2.34 20.49
N TYR A 76 12.88 2.40 19.16
CA TYR A 76 13.76 1.70 18.24
C TYR A 76 15.23 2.15 18.39
N MET A 77 15.49 3.45 18.54
CA MET A 77 16.87 3.94 18.63
C MET A 77 17.60 3.47 19.87
N GLU A 78 16.92 3.45 21.02
CA GLU A 78 17.44 2.85 22.25
C GLU A 78 17.78 1.37 22.03
N TYR A 79 16.87 0.60 21.44
CA TYR A 79 17.09 -0.80 21.12
C TYR A 79 18.26 -1.01 20.16
N HIS A 80 18.35 -0.19 19.11
CA HIS A 80 19.36 -0.31 18.06
C HIS A 80 20.77 0.01 18.58
N LEU A 81 20.90 1.04 19.42
CA LEU A 81 22.20 1.47 19.98
C LEU A 81 22.64 0.61 21.16
N MET A 82 21.74 0.29 22.09
CA MET A 82 22.07 -0.44 23.32
C MET A 82 21.96 -1.96 23.15
N GLY A 83 21.38 -2.43 22.04
CA GLY A 83 21.09 -3.83 21.76
C GLY A 83 19.93 -4.41 22.59
N SER A 84 19.36 -3.67 23.54
CA SER A 84 18.24 -4.13 24.38
C SER A 84 17.46 -2.95 24.96
N VAL A 85 16.21 -3.21 25.35
CA VAL A 85 15.34 -2.27 26.06
C VAL A 85 14.65 -2.99 27.21
N SER A 86 14.39 -2.27 28.31
CA SER A 86 13.64 -2.82 29.46
C SER A 86 12.19 -3.16 29.10
N LYS A 87 11.58 -2.34 28.23
CA LYS A 87 10.22 -2.50 27.74
C LYS A 87 10.10 -2.09 26.28
N ILE A 88 9.54 -2.96 25.46
CA ILE A 88 9.23 -2.66 24.06
C ILE A 88 8.01 -1.73 24.01
N ARG A 89 8.12 -0.61 23.29
CA ARG A 89 7.03 0.34 23.05
C ARG A 89 6.81 0.47 21.55
N MET A 90 5.64 0.02 21.08
CA MET A 90 5.23 0.18 19.68
C MET A 90 4.45 1.49 19.55
N LYS A 91 4.59 2.16 18.40
CA LYS A 91 3.78 3.33 18.06
C LYS A 91 2.28 2.99 18.15
N PRO A 92 1.45 3.97 18.55
CA PRO A 92 0.00 3.78 18.57
C PRO A 92 -0.52 3.36 17.20
N GLY A 93 -1.37 2.32 17.17
CA GLY A 93 -1.99 1.85 15.92
C GLY A 93 -1.09 1.00 15.02
N CYS A 94 0.16 0.73 15.41
CA CYS A 94 1.02 -0.20 14.68
C CYS A 94 0.38 -1.59 14.58
N MET A 95 0.50 -2.21 13.40
CA MET A 95 -0.03 -3.53 13.08
C MET A 95 1.06 -4.38 12.41
N PRO A 96 1.10 -5.70 12.65
CA PRO A 96 1.98 -6.60 11.91
C PRO A 96 1.59 -6.63 10.43
N THR A 97 2.55 -6.41 9.54
CA THR A 97 2.33 -6.33 8.10
C THR A 97 3.08 -7.40 7.31
N LYS A 98 4.18 -7.93 7.87
CA LYS A 98 5.07 -8.88 7.19
C LYS A 98 4.72 -10.31 7.59
N PHE A 99 4.30 -11.12 6.62
CA PHE A 99 3.89 -12.52 6.84
C PHE A 99 4.49 -13.47 5.80
N GLN A 100 5.80 -13.33 5.54
CA GLN A 100 6.54 -14.14 4.57
C GLN A 100 6.59 -15.63 4.93
N CYS A 101 6.40 -15.97 6.21
CA CYS A 101 6.33 -17.34 6.69
C CYS A 101 5.07 -18.10 6.26
N GLN A 102 4.09 -17.44 5.63
CA GLN A 102 2.87 -18.04 5.12
C GLN A 102 2.95 -18.09 3.58
N PRO A 103 3.41 -19.19 2.96
CA PRO A 103 3.65 -19.25 1.52
C PRO A 103 2.34 -19.23 0.71
N ASP A 104 1.26 -19.71 1.30
CA ASP A 104 -0.11 -19.66 0.74
C ASP A 104 -0.73 -18.26 0.80
N ARG A 105 -0.06 -17.30 1.46
CA ARG A 105 -0.43 -15.89 1.38
C ARG A 105 -0.07 -15.36 0.00
N ARG A 106 -1.04 -15.45 -0.93
CA ARG A 106 -0.99 -14.75 -2.21
C ARG A 106 -0.56 -13.30 -1.96
N LYS A 107 0.63 -12.93 -2.43
CA LYS A 107 1.03 -11.52 -2.49
C LYS A 107 0.00 -10.85 -3.39
N ARG A 108 -0.77 -9.91 -2.85
CA ARG A 108 -1.87 -9.25 -3.57
C ARG A 108 -1.39 -8.48 -4.82
N THR A 109 -0.08 -8.43 -5.07
CA THR A 109 0.60 -7.57 -6.05
C THR A 109 1.98 -8.12 -6.45
N SER A 110 2.14 -9.40 -6.82
CA SER A 110 3.33 -9.78 -7.61
C SER A 110 3.10 -9.57 -9.11
N ASP A 111 1.86 -9.72 -9.61
CA ASP A 111 1.47 -9.29 -10.95
C ASP A 111 0.81 -7.92 -10.85
N ALA A 112 1.64 -6.88 -10.89
CA ALA A 112 1.19 -5.51 -10.99
C ALA A 112 0.74 -5.19 -12.43
N THR A 113 -0.31 -5.87 -12.92
CA THR A 113 -1.12 -5.22 -13.97
C THR A 113 -1.75 -4.00 -13.32
N GLU A 114 -1.41 -2.81 -13.82
CA GLU A 114 -1.96 -1.54 -13.35
C GLU A 114 -3.48 -1.66 -13.14
N ARG A 115 -3.96 -1.15 -12.00
CA ARG A 115 -5.38 -1.22 -11.68
C ARG A 115 -6.17 -0.59 -12.84
N PRO A 116 -7.19 -1.25 -13.42
CA PRO A 116 -7.94 -0.73 -14.57
C PRO A 116 -8.47 0.69 -14.40
N TYR A 117 -8.74 1.10 -13.15
CA TYR A 117 -9.13 2.47 -12.81
C TYR A 117 -8.05 3.52 -13.13
N ILE A 118 -6.76 3.22 -12.86
CA ILE A 118 -5.65 4.14 -13.11
C ILE A 118 -5.52 4.37 -14.63
N LEU A 119 -5.52 3.29 -15.40
CA LEU A 119 -5.50 3.32 -16.87
C LEU A 119 -6.72 4.09 -17.43
N LYS A 120 -7.91 3.83 -16.90
CA LYS A 120 -9.14 4.52 -17.33
C LYS A 120 -9.10 6.02 -17.01
N LYS A 121 -8.52 6.41 -15.86
CA LYS A 121 -8.35 7.80 -15.48
C LYS A 121 -7.35 8.50 -16.41
N GLN A 122 -6.18 7.90 -16.63
CA GLN A 122 -5.15 8.43 -17.54
C GLN A 122 -5.69 8.61 -18.97
N ARG A 123 -6.41 7.61 -19.50
CA ARG A 123 -7.03 7.69 -20.83
C ARG A 123 -8.06 8.81 -20.93
N LYS A 124 -8.85 9.02 -19.86
CA LYS A 124 -9.84 10.11 -19.83
C LYS A 124 -9.18 11.49 -19.82
N THR A 125 -8.06 11.67 -19.11
CA THR A 125 -7.29 12.92 -19.14
C THR A 125 -6.71 13.19 -20.52
N LEU A 126 -6.05 12.21 -21.14
CA LEU A 126 -5.48 12.33 -22.49
C LEU A 126 -6.54 12.73 -23.53
N ILE A 127 -7.70 12.06 -23.53
CA ILE A 127 -8.79 12.41 -24.45
C ILE A 127 -9.29 13.85 -24.20
N GLY A 128 -9.39 14.26 -22.94
CA GLY A 128 -9.82 15.61 -22.58
C GLY A 128 -8.84 16.70 -23.02
N GLU A 129 -7.54 16.42 -22.96
CA GLU A 129 -6.49 17.32 -23.44
C GLU A 129 -6.58 17.49 -24.97
N CYS A 130 -6.64 16.38 -25.73
CA CYS A 130 -6.75 16.45 -27.18
C CYS A 130 -8.02 17.16 -27.67
N LEU A 131 -9.15 16.99 -26.97
CA LEU A 131 -10.39 17.69 -27.33
C LEU A 131 -10.29 19.21 -27.13
N LYS A 132 -9.61 19.65 -26.07
CA LYS A 132 -9.36 21.09 -25.83
C LYS A 132 -8.44 21.68 -26.89
N ASP A 133 -7.38 20.96 -27.25
CA ASP A 133 -6.44 21.41 -28.28
C ASP A 133 -7.16 21.61 -29.64
N LEU A 134 -8.12 20.75 -29.97
CA LEU A 134 -8.93 20.87 -31.19
C LEU A 134 -9.90 22.07 -31.15
N GLU A 135 -10.52 22.35 -30.00
CA GLU A 135 -11.39 23.53 -29.82
C GLU A 135 -10.58 24.85 -29.93
N GLU A 136 -9.36 24.87 -29.40
CA GLU A 136 -8.46 26.02 -29.50
C GLU A 136 -7.90 26.25 -30.92
N ILE A 137 -7.70 25.18 -31.69
CA ILE A 137 -7.29 25.29 -33.11
C ILE A 137 -8.49 25.73 -33.98
N GLY A 138 -9.68 25.19 -33.71
CA GLY A 138 -10.91 25.57 -34.43
C GLY A 138 -11.32 27.02 -34.22
N THR A 139 -11.05 27.59 -33.05
CA THR A 139 -11.33 29.01 -32.77
C THR A 139 -10.31 29.95 -33.40
N LYS A 140 -9.02 29.57 -33.48
CA LYS A 140 -7.97 30.36 -34.17
C LYS A 140 -8.13 30.38 -35.70
N HIS A 141 -8.72 29.34 -36.29
CA HIS A 141 -8.96 29.28 -37.74
C HIS A 141 -10.23 30.04 -38.19
N VAL A 142 -11.10 30.45 -37.26
CA VAL A 142 -12.32 31.22 -37.53
C VAL A 142 -12.06 32.74 -37.48
N GLU A 143 -10.95 33.21 -36.91
CA GLU A 143 -10.65 34.64 -36.73
C GLU A 143 -9.91 35.30 -37.92
N LEU A 144 -9.58 34.53 -38.98
CA LEU A 144 -8.96 35.04 -40.22
C LEU A 144 -9.75 34.59 -41.44
N GLU A 145 -10.88 35.27 -41.70
CA GLU A 145 -11.32 35.71 -43.04
C GLU A 145 -12.75 36.28 -42.94
N GLU A 146 -12.87 37.54 -42.50
CA GLU A 146 -13.97 38.39 -42.94
C GLU A 146 -13.43 39.42 -43.94
N VAL A 147 -13.48 39.08 -45.23
CA VAL A 147 -13.43 40.08 -46.31
C VAL A 147 -14.79 40.08 -47.00
N SER A 148 -15.54 41.11 -46.68
CA SER A 148 -16.79 41.49 -47.36
C SER A 148 -16.48 41.95 -48.79
N CYS A 149 -17.07 41.29 -49.77
CA CYS A 149 -17.43 41.93 -51.04
C CYS A 149 -18.78 41.38 -51.49
N GLY A 150 -19.72 42.30 -51.72
CA GLY A 150 -21.13 42.01 -51.85
C GLY A 150 -21.55 41.43 -53.20
N SER A 151 -22.82 40.99 -53.17
CA SER A 151 -23.73 40.70 -54.29
C SER A 151 -24.03 39.21 -54.49
N SER A 152 -25.23 38.85 -54.02
CA SER A 152 -26.16 37.85 -54.54
C SER A 152 -25.74 36.38 -54.63
N CYS A 153 -26.61 35.56 -54.04
CA CYS A 153 -26.97 34.20 -54.45
C CYS A 153 -26.35 33.02 -53.66
N ARG A 154 -27.21 32.50 -52.77
CA ARG A 154 -27.46 31.08 -52.42
C ARG A 154 -26.28 30.26 -51.87
N TYR A 155 -26.40 29.99 -50.57
CA TYR A 155 -25.79 28.86 -49.86
C TYR A 155 -25.77 27.57 -50.70
N LEU A 156 -24.56 27.08 -50.99
CA LEU A 156 -24.33 25.65 -51.23
C LEU A 156 -23.11 25.21 -50.42
N PHE A 157 -23.40 24.41 -49.40
CA PHE A 157 -22.44 23.52 -48.76
C PHE A 157 -21.80 22.60 -49.82
N VAL A 158 -20.47 22.57 -49.91
CA VAL A 158 -19.75 21.45 -50.51
C VAL A 158 -18.59 21.07 -49.60
N ILE A 159 -18.81 20.03 -48.81
CA ILE A 159 -17.76 19.31 -48.09
C ILE A 159 -17.06 18.43 -49.14
N GLN A 160 -15.81 18.74 -49.48
CA GLN A 160 -15.02 17.90 -50.38
C GLN A 160 -14.10 16.99 -49.55
N ILE A 161 -14.53 15.75 -49.33
CA ILE A 161 -13.71 14.66 -48.80
C ILE A 161 -12.81 14.18 -49.95
N TYR A 162 -11.50 14.41 -49.86
CA TYR A 162 -10.54 13.68 -50.69
C TYR A 162 -10.05 12.44 -49.95
N SER A 163 -10.53 11.30 -50.41
CA SER A 163 -9.95 9.98 -50.16
C SER A 163 -8.70 9.85 -51.04
N THR A 164 -7.54 9.64 -50.43
CA THR A 164 -6.32 9.21 -51.15
C THR A 164 -6.10 7.73 -50.91
N SER A 165 -6.37 6.93 -51.94
CA SER A 165 -5.77 5.60 -52.14
C SER A 165 -4.68 5.73 -53.21
N LEU A 166 -3.46 5.36 -52.84
CA LEU A 166 -2.56 4.44 -53.56
C LEU A 166 -1.30 4.22 -52.73
#